data_AF-A0A4Q1FNV8-F1
#
_entry.id   AF-A0A4Q1FNV8-F1
#
_cell.length_a   1.000
_cell.length_b   1.000
_cell.length_c   1.000
_cell.angle_alpha   90.00
_cell.angle_beta   90.00
_cell.angle_gamma   90.00
#
_symmetry.space_group_name_H-M   'P 1'
#
loop_
_entity.id
_entity.type
_entity.pdbx_description
1 polymer ?
#
loop_
_entity_poly.entity_id
_entity_poly.type
_entity_poly.pdbx_seq_one_letter_code
_entity_poly.pdbx_strand_id
1 'polypeptide(L)'
;MIAFYGVANAQTCTPYTGQPMVSGTTYCIDGNYTTVSGITIPNGATLIVKSGQFQVSGIQVMGDLEIGDGASVKSNGSIQIGTYGSQQNSKIKLGTKSFLSLTGSVTQGDPSFGGFYPGTTSMIEMGTSSVVEICGTFTQQSKTYPSVKYIGVPTGKAYCIAKAQANGVGDGAVISNDSQIVAIAMGSVTDLGAGGASFCGPNATSATCPSLWPNGLSNDPNSCGNAPTIIDNIDSFCTKPGATGTPDGFTKFGITVQQKSNAWPENVPNGFVAMEAKDKGFVITRVQHVSQTPQPGDAIANPKEGMLLYDMQDKCVKLYNGTEWKCVERSCND
;
A
#
# COMPACT_ATOMS: atom_id res chain seq x y z
N MET A 1 -2.16 -29.85 -36.32
CA MET A 1 -1.70 -28.71 -35.51
C MET A 1 -2.63 -28.62 -34.32
N ILE A 2 -2.22 -29.17 -33.17
CA ILE A 2 -3.06 -29.29 -31.97
C ILE A 2 -2.96 -27.96 -31.22
N ALA A 3 -4.06 -27.21 -31.17
CA ALA A 3 -4.14 -25.98 -30.40
C ALA A 3 -4.29 -26.33 -28.91
N PHE A 4 -3.24 -26.04 -28.13
CA PHE A 4 -3.32 -26.03 -26.68
C PHE A 4 -4.10 -24.78 -26.25
N TYR A 5 -5.37 -24.96 -25.88
CA TYR A 5 -6.10 -23.97 -25.11
C TYR A 5 -5.52 -23.96 -23.70
N GLY A 6 -4.78 -22.91 -23.35
CA GLY A 6 -4.39 -22.64 -21.98
C GLY A 6 -5.63 -22.39 -21.15
N VAL A 7 -6.00 -23.36 -20.32
CA VAL A 7 -7.05 -23.19 -19.32
C VAL A 7 -6.44 -22.34 -18.21
N ALA A 8 -6.75 -21.04 -18.21
CA ALA A 8 -6.57 -20.23 -17.01
C ALA A 8 -7.55 -20.79 -15.98
N ASN A 9 -7.07 -21.62 -15.05
CA ASN A 9 -7.85 -22.03 -13.89
C ASN A 9 -8.16 -20.78 -13.08
N ALA A 10 -9.35 -20.21 -13.29
CA ALA A 10 -9.92 -19.27 -12.34
C ALA A 10 -9.98 -19.99 -11.00
N GLN A 11 -9.20 -19.52 -10.03
CA GLN A 11 -9.19 -20.07 -8.67
C GLN A 11 -10.64 -20.06 -8.15
N THR A 12 -11.25 -21.24 -8.04
CA THR A 12 -12.62 -21.41 -7.56
C THR A 12 -12.64 -20.98 -6.10
N CYS A 13 -13.21 -19.80 -5.85
CA CYS A 13 -13.24 -19.27 -4.51
C CYS A 13 -14.59 -19.51 -3.85
N THR A 14 -14.60 -20.27 -2.76
CA THR A 14 -15.79 -20.56 -1.98
C THR A 14 -16.13 -19.36 -1.10
N PRO A 15 -17.36 -18.80 -1.14
CA PRO A 15 -17.73 -17.72 -0.24
C PRO A 15 -17.53 -18.09 1.24
N TYR A 16 -16.88 -17.22 2.01
CA TYR A 16 -16.76 -17.37 3.44
C TYR A 16 -17.98 -16.77 4.14
N THR A 17 -18.75 -17.63 4.79
CA THR A 17 -20.00 -17.29 5.49
C THR A 17 -19.97 -17.72 6.96
N GLY A 18 -18.77 -17.97 7.50
CA GLY A 18 -18.56 -18.43 8.88
C GLY A 18 -18.40 -19.94 9.03
N GLN A 19 -18.43 -20.70 7.94
CA GLN A 19 -18.16 -22.14 7.98
C GLN A 19 -16.71 -22.46 8.40
N PRO A 20 -16.44 -23.64 8.98
CA PRO A 20 -15.09 -24.14 9.16
C PRO A 20 -14.36 -24.25 7.82
N MET A 21 -13.09 -23.85 7.79
CA MET A 21 -12.26 -24.01 6.60
C MET A 21 -11.64 -25.41 6.55
N VAL A 22 -11.46 -25.94 5.34
CA VAL A 22 -10.83 -27.25 5.10
C VAL A 22 -9.62 -27.09 4.20
N SER A 23 -8.62 -27.96 4.40
CA SER A 23 -7.39 -27.98 3.61
C SER A 23 -7.68 -28.16 2.11
N GLY A 24 -6.88 -27.52 1.25
CA GLY A 24 -7.02 -27.55 -0.19
C GLY A 24 -8.09 -26.61 -0.76
N THR A 25 -8.78 -25.84 0.08
CA THR A 25 -9.87 -24.94 -0.35
C THR A 25 -9.49 -23.47 -0.15
N THR A 26 -9.80 -22.66 -1.16
CA THR A 26 -9.74 -21.19 -1.06
C THR A 26 -11.12 -20.64 -0.71
N TYR A 27 -11.17 -19.82 0.32
CA TYR A 27 -12.34 -19.09 0.78
C TYR A 27 -12.21 -17.60 0.49
N CYS A 28 -13.32 -16.92 0.17
CA CYS A 28 -13.33 -15.49 -0.12
C CYS A 28 -14.35 -14.73 0.70
N ILE A 29 -13.94 -13.58 1.22
CA ILE A 29 -14.82 -12.51 1.68
C ILE A 29 -14.82 -11.43 0.59
N ASP A 30 -16.00 -11.00 0.16
CA ASP A 30 -16.19 -9.88 -0.76
C ASP A 30 -17.11 -8.86 -0.10
N GLY A 31 -16.58 -7.67 0.19
CA GLY A 31 -17.24 -6.67 1.02
C GLY A 31 -17.00 -6.85 2.53
N ASN A 32 -17.84 -6.22 3.34
CA ASN A 32 -17.69 -6.24 4.79
C ASN A 32 -18.25 -7.54 5.37
N TYR A 33 -17.49 -8.17 6.25
CA TYR A 33 -17.92 -9.35 7.00
C TYR A 33 -17.46 -9.26 8.45
N THR A 34 -18.30 -9.64 9.39
CA THR A 34 -17.98 -9.62 10.82
C THR A 34 -18.35 -10.95 11.44
N THR A 35 -17.42 -11.52 12.21
CA THR A 35 -17.66 -12.68 13.06
C THR A 35 -17.22 -12.38 14.48
N VAL A 36 -18.00 -12.86 15.45
CA VAL A 36 -17.72 -12.71 16.89
C VAL A 36 -16.84 -13.83 17.43
N SER A 37 -16.63 -14.89 16.65
CA SER A 37 -15.77 -16.02 17.00
C SER A 37 -14.40 -15.90 16.34
N GLY A 38 -13.40 -16.51 16.98
CA GLY A 38 -12.10 -16.69 16.34
C GLY A 38 -12.23 -17.64 15.15
N ILE A 39 -11.29 -17.54 14.21
CA ILE A 39 -11.20 -18.45 13.07
C ILE A 39 -9.86 -19.17 13.04
N THR A 40 -9.84 -20.33 12.40
CA THR A 40 -8.60 -21.06 12.08
C THR A 40 -8.56 -21.27 10.57
N ILE A 41 -7.47 -20.85 9.95
CA ILE A 41 -7.13 -21.15 8.56
C ILE A 41 -6.16 -22.33 8.62
N PRO A 42 -6.61 -23.58 8.40
CA PRO A 42 -5.76 -24.76 8.53
C PRO A 42 -4.70 -24.80 7.41
N ASN A 43 -3.68 -25.62 7.60
CA ASN A 43 -2.67 -25.85 6.57
C ASN A 43 -3.31 -26.27 5.23
N GLY A 44 -2.84 -25.69 4.14
CA GLY A 44 -3.35 -25.90 2.79
C GLY A 44 -4.68 -25.19 2.48
N ALA A 45 -5.29 -24.48 3.44
CA ALA A 45 -6.41 -23.59 3.17
C ALA A 45 -5.94 -22.15 2.97
N THR A 46 -6.70 -21.38 2.20
CA THR A 46 -6.48 -19.96 2.00
C THR A 46 -7.76 -19.20 2.28
N LEU A 47 -7.71 -18.14 3.08
CA LEU A 47 -8.77 -17.13 3.17
C LEU A 47 -8.32 -15.86 2.46
N ILE A 48 -9.11 -15.37 1.51
CA ILE A 48 -8.88 -14.12 0.77
C ILE A 48 -9.95 -13.10 1.17
N VAL A 49 -9.54 -11.97 1.74
CA VAL A 49 -10.39 -10.78 1.88
C VAL A 49 -10.20 -9.95 0.62
N LYS A 50 -11.08 -10.10 -0.37
CA LYS A 50 -10.93 -9.46 -1.68
C LYS A 50 -11.12 -7.96 -1.64
N SER A 51 -12.11 -7.52 -0.87
CA SER A 51 -12.54 -6.13 -0.76
C SER A 51 -13.18 -5.91 0.62
N GLY A 52 -13.37 -4.66 1.02
CA GLY A 52 -14.04 -4.31 2.28
C GLY A 52 -13.22 -4.68 3.53
N GLN A 53 -13.93 -4.88 4.64
CA GLN A 53 -13.33 -5.14 5.95
C GLN A 53 -13.83 -6.45 6.56
N PHE A 54 -12.89 -7.29 6.96
CA PHE A 54 -13.15 -8.47 7.79
C PHE A 54 -12.88 -8.15 9.27
N GLN A 55 -13.91 -8.22 10.10
CA GLN A 55 -13.81 -8.05 11.56
C GLN A 55 -13.95 -9.41 12.25
N VAL A 56 -13.04 -9.71 13.18
CA VAL A 56 -12.92 -11.04 13.81
C VAL A 56 -12.37 -10.93 15.23
N SER A 57 -12.63 -11.92 16.10
CA SER A 57 -12.13 -11.88 17.49
C SER A 57 -10.74 -12.52 17.69
N GLY A 58 -10.09 -12.98 16.62
CA GLY A 58 -8.79 -13.65 16.65
C GLY A 58 -8.61 -14.61 15.46
N ILE A 59 -7.37 -14.85 15.05
CA ILE A 59 -7.06 -15.66 13.86
C ILE A 59 -5.89 -16.60 14.14
N GLN A 60 -6.07 -17.89 13.88
CA GLN A 60 -4.96 -18.84 13.73
C GLN A 60 -4.68 -19.06 12.24
N VAL A 61 -3.53 -18.60 11.77
CA VAL A 61 -3.10 -18.70 10.37
C VAL A 61 -2.09 -19.84 10.24
N MET A 62 -2.58 -21.05 9.97
CA MET A 62 -1.75 -22.24 9.71
C MET A 62 -1.59 -22.53 8.22
N GLY A 63 -2.47 -21.96 7.37
CA GLY A 63 -2.31 -21.84 5.93
C GLY A 63 -2.06 -20.37 5.56
N ASP A 64 -2.91 -19.82 4.69
CA ASP A 64 -2.71 -18.48 4.13
C ASP A 64 -3.90 -17.55 4.39
N LEU A 65 -3.62 -16.34 4.91
CA LEU A 65 -4.55 -15.21 4.90
C LEU A 65 -4.06 -14.20 3.87
N GLU A 66 -4.86 -13.89 2.85
CA GLU A 66 -4.55 -12.84 1.88
C GLU A 66 -5.56 -11.69 2.01
N ILE A 67 -5.05 -10.47 2.19
CA ILE A 67 -5.83 -9.23 2.26
C ILE A 67 -5.56 -8.51 0.94
N GLY A 68 -6.58 -8.40 0.10
CA GLY A 68 -6.50 -7.77 -1.21
C GLY A 68 -6.18 -6.27 -1.14
N ASP A 69 -5.90 -5.67 -2.30
CA ASP A 69 -5.62 -4.24 -2.40
C ASP A 69 -6.77 -3.40 -1.84
N GLY A 70 -6.46 -2.46 -0.95
CA GLY A 70 -7.44 -1.63 -0.25
C GLY A 70 -8.37 -2.37 0.73
N ALA A 71 -8.30 -3.71 0.83
CA ALA A 71 -9.07 -4.48 1.79
C ALA A 71 -8.44 -4.42 3.19
N SER A 72 -9.18 -4.87 4.20
CA SER A 72 -8.71 -4.79 5.57
C SER A 72 -9.16 -5.92 6.48
N VAL A 73 -8.36 -6.19 7.50
CA VAL A 73 -8.70 -7.07 8.61
C VAL A 73 -8.56 -6.29 9.92
N LYS A 74 -9.60 -6.33 10.74
CA LYS A 74 -9.56 -5.87 12.13
C LYS A 74 -9.79 -7.05 13.07
N SER A 75 -8.85 -7.26 14.00
CA SER A 75 -8.99 -8.31 15.01
C SER A 75 -9.08 -7.74 16.41
N ASN A 76 -10.11 -8.14 17.16
CA ASN A 76 -10.30 -7.71 18.54
C ASN A 76 -9.52 -8.61 19.52
N GLY A 77 -8.83 -9.62 19.00
CA GLY A 77 -7.99 -10.53 19.76
C GLY A 77 -6.70 -10.89 19.03
N SER A 78 -6.01 -11.90 19.53
CA SER A 78 -4.67 -12.27 19.11
C SER A 78 -4.63 -12.99 17.77
N ILE A 79 -3.48 -12.92 17.10
CA ILE A 79 -3.19 -13.65 15.87
C ILE A 79 -1.98 -14.55 16.07
N GLN A 80 -2.11 -15.81 15.67
CA GLN A 80 -1.00 -16.75 15.59
C GLN A 80 -0.70 -17.06 14.12
N ILE A 81 0.57 -17.00 13.72
CA ILE A 81 1.01 -17.30 12.35
C ILE A 81 1.98 -18.46 12.41
N GLY A 82 1.54 -19.61 11.90
CA GLY A 82 2.27 -20.87 11.95
C GLY A 82 2.45 -21.46 13.35
N THR A 83 3.08 -22.63 13.36
CA THR A 83 3.33 -23.40 14.58
C THR A 83 4.76 -23.94 14.57
N TYR A 84 5.41 -23.91 15.73
CA TYR A 84 6.77 -24.39 15.91
C TYR A 84 6.95 -25.83 15.40
N GLY A 85 7.93 -26.04 14.53
CA GLY A 85 8.27 -27.36 13.98
C GLY A 85 7.18 -28.06 13.15
N SER A 86 6.17 -27.32 12.70
CA SER A 86 5.09 -27.90 11.89
C SER A 86 5.52 -28.36 10.49
N GLN A 87 6.66 -27.89 9.97
CA GLN A 87 7.10 -28.17 8.59
C GLN A 87 6.10 -27.69 7.52
N GLN A 88 5.23 -26.73 7.87
CA GLN A 88 4.26 -26.15 6.96
C GLN A 88 4.47 -24.66 6.87
N ASN A 89 4.44 -24.15 5.63
CA ASN A 89 4.44 -22.71 5.40
C ASN A 89 3.12 -22.11 5.83
N SER A 90 3.16 -20.88 6.33
CA SER A 90 1.98 -20.07 6.53
C SER A 90 2.29 -18.61 6.25
N LYS A 91 1.28 -17.82 5.86
CA LYS A 91 1.51 -16.39 5.66
C LYS A 91 0.27 -15.56 5.91
N ILE A 92 0.51 -14.30 6.29
CA ILE A 92 -0.45 -13.22 6.10
C ILE A 92 0.09 -12.32 5.01
N LYS A 93 -0.63 -12.19 3.89
CA LYS A 93 -0.24 -11.33 2.77
C LYS A 93 -1.15 -10.11 2.72
N LEU A 94 -0.55 -8.93 2.61
CA LEU A 94 -1.22 -7.65 2.48
C LEU A 94 -0.97 -7.09 1.07
N GLY A 95 -2.03 -6.71 0.39
CA GLY A 95 -2.01 -5.98 -0.87
C GLY A 95 -1.58 -4.52 -0.71
N THR A 96 -1.67 -3.78 -1.81
CA THR A 96 -1.40 -2.35 -1.83
C THR A 96 -2.46 -1.60 -1.02
N LYS A 97 -2.05 -0.70 -0.14
CA LYS A 97 -2.94 0.09 0.73
C LYS A 97 -3.93 -0.75 1.58
N SER A 98 -3.62 -2.02 1.81
CA SER A 98 -4.41 -2.85 2.72
C SER A 98 -3.90 -2.71 4.15
N PHE A 99 -4.71 -3.08 5.14
CA PHE A 99 -4.23 -3.10 6.52
C PHE A 99 -4.71 -4.30 7.34
N LEU A 100 -3.87 -4.68 8.31
CA LEU A 100 -4.20 -5.55 9.42
C LEU A 100 -4.03 -4.74 10.71
N SER A 101 -5.10 -4.56 11.47
CA SER A 101 -5.05 -3.86 12.76
C SER A 101 -5.65 -4.75 13.84
N LEU A 102 -4.97 -4.89 14.98
CA LEU A 102 -5.46 -5.73 16.06
C LEU A 102 -5.19 -5.17 17.45
N THR A 103 -6.09 -5.49 18.38
CA THR A 103 -5.94 -5.15 19.82
C THR A 103 -5.28 -6.27 20.63
N GLY A 104 -5.06 -7.44 20.04
CA GLY A 104 -4.38 -8.56 20.67
C GLY A 104 -2.90 -8.67 20.32
N SER A 105 -2.26 -9.70 20.84
CA SER A 105 -0.87 -10.03 20.56
C SER A 105 -0.70 -10.75 19.22
N VAL A 106 0.47 -10.65 18.61
CA VAL A 106 0.87 -11.47 17.46
C VAL A 106 1.95 -12.44 17.90
N THR A 107 1.76 -13.72 17.59
CA THR A 107 2.81 -14.74 17.74
C THR A 107 3.13 -15.34 16.38
N GLN A 108 4.33 -15.06 15.88
CA GLN A 108 4.87 -15.67 14.69
C GLN A 108 5.71 -16.90 15.10
N GLY A 109 5.18 -18.09 14.80
CA GLY A 109 5.83 -19.37 15.07
C GLY A 109 6.97 -19.67 14.11
N ASP A 110 7.85 -20.59 14.50
CA ASP A 110 8.96 -21.08 13.68
C ASP A 110 8.71 -22.52 13.17
N PRO A 111 8.05 -22.70 12.02
CA PRO A 111 7.76 -24.02 11.47
C PRO A 111 9.03 -24.73 10.99
N SER A 112 10.17 -24.03 10.85
CA SER A 112 11.45 -24.61 10.46
C SER A 112 12.14 -25.37 11.59
N PHE A 113 11.61 -25.32 12.82
CA PHE A 113 12.20 -25.94 14.02
C PHE A 113 13.65 -25.47 14.23
N GLY A 114 13.86 -24.16 14.34
CA GLY A 114 15.19 -23.56 14.51
C GLY A 114 16.11 -23.76 13.30
N GLY A 115 15.54 -23.94 12.10
CA GLY A 115 16.28 -24.19 10.86
C GLY A 115 16.53 -25.66 10.52
N PHE A 116 16.02 -26.62 11.30
CA PHE A 116 16.15 -28.04 10.99
C PHE A 116 15.39 -28.45 9.71
N TYR A 117 14.35 -27.70 9.35
CA TYR A 117 13.58 -27.85 8.13
C TYR A 117 13.69 -26.57 7.26
N PRO A 118 14.81 -26.40 6.52
CA PRO A 118 15.07 -25.20 5.75
C PRO A 118 14.00 -24.97 4.68
N GLY A 119 13.70 -23.70 4.39
CA GLY A 119 12.70 -23.31 3.39
C GLY A 119 11.25 -23.31 3.89
N THR A 120 11.00 -23.74 5.14
CA THR A 120 9.69 -23.63 5.78
C THR A 120 9.61 -22.35 6.60
N THR A 121 8.62 -21.50 6.37
CA THR A 121 8.53 -20.16 6.96
C THR A 121 7.09 -19.79 7.31
N SER A 122 6.97 -18.91 8.31
CA SER A 122 5.70 -18.25 8.67
C SER A 122 5.92 -16.75 8.65
N MET A 123 5.37 -16.04 7.66
CA MET A 123 5.71 -14.63 7.43
C MET A 123 4.49 -13.72 7.25
N ILE A 124 4.68 -12.44 7.55
CA ILE A 124 3.80 -11.37 7.11
C ILE A 124 4.41 -10.74 5.86
N GLU A 125 3.74 -10.88 4.72
CA GLU A 125 4.13 -10.26 3.46
C GLU A 125 3.38 -8.94 3.26
N MET A 126 4.09 -7.83 3.10
CA MET A 126 3.52 -6.49 3.08
C MET A 126 3.68 -5.81 1.71
N GLY A 127 2.55 -5.48 1.09
CA GLY A 127 2.49 -4.72 -0.16
C GLY A 127 2.76 -3.22 0.03
N THR A 128 2.80 -2.48 -1.08
CA THR A 128 3.07 -1.04 -1.07
C THR A 128 2.02 -0.28 -0.27
N SER A 129 2.48 0.60 0.62
CA SER A 129 1.62 1.42 1.48
C SER A 129 0.71 0.61 2.40
N SER A 130 1.01 -0.67 2.66
CA SER A 130 0.24 -1.48 3.60
C SER A 130 0.66 -1.22 5.04
N VAL A 131 -0.26 -1.49 5.98
CA VAL A 131 -0.04 -1.24 7.41
C VAL A 131 -0.40 -2.48 8.22
N VAL A 132 0.50 -2.88 9.11
CA VAL A 132 0.23 -3.84 10.18
C VAL A 132 0.37 -3.08 11.50
N GLU A 133 -0.73 -3.01 12.26
CA GLU A 133 -0.79 -2.33 13.55
C GLU A 133 -1.15 -3.32 14.65
N ILE A 134 -0.19 -3.57 15.55
CA ILE A 134 -0.30 -4.53 16.64
C ILE A 134 -0.39 -3.75 17.95
N CYS A 135 -1.57 -3.74 18.56
CA CYS A 135 -1.82 -3.11 19.85
C CYS A 135 -1.70 -4.10 21.02
N GLY A 136 -0.72 -5.00 20.91
CA GLY A 136 -0.40 -6.03 21.89
C GLY A 136 1.06 -6.47 21.70
N THR A 137 1.47 -7.52 22.40
CA THR A 137 2.86 -8.01 22.30
C THR A 137 3.09 -8.65 20.92
N PHE A 138 4.18 -8.27 20.26
CA PHE A 138 4.68 -9.00 19.10
C PHE A 138 5.74 -10.00 19.56
N THR A 139 5.61 -11.26 19.14
CA THR A 139 6.61 -12.31 19.44
C THR A 139 6.99 -13.03 18.16
N GLN A 140 8.28 -12.98 17.81
CA GLN A 140 8.90 -13.73 16.74
C GLN A 140 9.66 -14.92 17.32
N GLN A 141 9.32 -16.14 16.90
CA GLN A 141 9.96 -17.37 17.35
C GLN A 141 11.03 -17.89 16.39
N SER A 142 11.19 -17.27 15.21
CA SER A 142 12.24 -17.63 14.25
C SER A 142 13.49 -16.76 14.40
N LYS A 143 14.65 -17.40 14.31
CA LYS A 143 15.97 -16.77 14.17
C LYS A 143 16.61 -17.00 12.80
N THR A 144 15.99 -17.81 11.94
CA THR A 144 16.58 -18.26 10.67
C THR A 144 16.02 -17.53 9.46
N TYR A 145 14.90 -16.83 9.63
CA TYR A 145 14.28 -16.01 8.59
C TYR A 145 13.51 -14.84 9.25
N PRO A 146 13.32 -13.71 8.56
CA PRO A 146 12.60 -12.57 9.09
C PRO A 146 11.10 -12.85 9.24
N SER A 147 10.43 -12.22 10.20
CA SER A 147 8.97 -12.34 10.36
C SER A 147 8.17 -11.52 9.34
N VAL A 148 8.77 -10.46 8.79
CA VAL A 148 8.13 -9.55 7.83
C VAL A 148 8.94 -9.45 6.54
N LYS A 149 8.26 -9.55 5.41
CA LYS A 149 8.83 -9.42 4.08
C LYS A 149 8.06 -8.38 3.27
N TYR A 150 8.78 -7.51 2.57
CA TYR A 150 8.16 -6.58 1.63
C TYR A 150 7.94 -7.27 0.27
N ILE A 151 6.79 -7.02 -0.36
CA ILE A 151 6.42 -7.59 -1.67
C ILE A 151 5.85 -6.55 -2.64
N GLY A 152 5.94 -5.26 -2.29
CA GLY A 152 5.43 -4.17 -3.11
C GLY A 152 6.42 -3.67 -4.17
N VAL A 153 6.15 -2.50 -4.76
CA VAL A 153 7.04 -1.88 -5.74
C VAL A 153 8.31 -1.32 -5.07
N PRO A 154 9.47 -1.26 -5.77
CA PRO A 154 10.77 -0.87 -5.18
C PRO A 154 10.87 0.56 -4.63
N THR A 155 9.94 1.45 -4.99
CA THR A 155 9.87 2.83 -4.49
C THR A 155 8.85 3.03 -3.37
N GLY A 156 8.11 1.98 -3.03
CA GLY A 156 7.11 1.99 -1.98
C GLY A 156 7.71 1.75 -0.58
N LYS A 157 6.84 1.76 0.41
CA LYS A 157 7.15 1.40 1.80
C LYS A 157 5.93 0.75 2.44
N ALA A 158 6.11 0.00 3.52
CA ALA A 158 5.05 -0.53 4.35
C ALA A 158 5.37 -0.33 5.83
N TYR A 159 4.34 -0.22 6.67
CA TYR A 159 4.51 0.09 8.10
C TYR A 159 4.14 -1.12 8.96
N CYS A 160 5.10 -1.66 9.71
CA CYS A 160 4.86 -2.67 10.73
C CYS A 160 5.03 -2.03 12.11
N ILE A 161 3.94 -1.90 12.84
CA ILE A 161 3.85 -1.08 14.06
C ILE A 161 3.51 -1.99 15.23
N ALA A 162 4.41 -2.10 16.21
CA ALA A 162 4.16 -2.75 17.49
C ALA A 162 4.03 -1.68 18.58
N LYS A 163 2.85 -1.59 19.18
CA LYS A 163 2.55 -0.57 20.21
C LYS A 163 2.91 -1.01 21.62
N ALA A 164 2.99 -2.32 21.87
CA ALA A 164 3.51 -2.88 23.10
C ALA A 164 4.90 -3.51 22.86
N GLN A 165 5.30 -4.41 23.76
CA GLN A 165 6.61 -5.07 23.70
C GLN A 165 6.77 -5.89 22.41
N ALA A 166 7.92 -5.78 21.76
CA ALA A 166 8.33 -6.63 20.64
C ALA A 166 9.47 -7.57 21.07
N ASN A 167 9.24 -8.87 20.94
CA ASN A 167 10.11 -9.93 21.41
C ASN A 167 10.60 -10.78 20.23
N GLY A 168 11.88 -11.12 20.24
CA GLY A 168 12.44 -12.17 19.40
C GLY A 168 12.98 -13.33 20.24
N VAL A 169 13.74 -14.22 19.61
CA VAL A 169 14.32 -15.42 20.24
C VAL A 169 15.84 -15.41 20.15
N GLY A 170 16.46 -14.57 21.00
CA GLY A 170 17.92 -14.45 21.13
C GLY A 170 18.64 -13.89 19.90
N ASP A 171 19.96 -14.08 19.88
CA ASP A 171 20.84 -13.53 18.84
C ASP A 171 20.45 -14.04 17.44
N GLY A 172 20.15 -13.10 16.54
CA GLY A 172 19.89 -13.36 15.12
C GLY A 172 18.43 -13.18 14.67
N ALA A 173 17.47 -13.07 15.59
CA ALA A 173 16.10 -12.74 15.22
C ALA A 173 16.03 -11.30 14.69
N VAL A 174 15.55 -11.14 13.45
CA VAL A 174 15.34 -9.83 12.82
C VAL A 174 13.92 -9.70 12.28
N ILE A 175 13.35 -8.50 12.34
CA ILE A 175 11.99 -8.25 11.84
C ILE A 175 11.92 -8.35 10.31
N SER A 176 12.86 -7.76 9.59
CA SER A 176 12.91 -7.79 8.12
C SER A 176 14.32 -7.64 7.58
N ASN A 177 14.52 -8.10 6.35
CA ASN A 177 15.76 -7.88 5.58
C ASN A 177 15.59 -6.78 4.52
N ASP A 178 14.46 -6.07 4.52
CA ASP A 178 14.09 -5.13 3.46
C ASP A 178 13.90 -3.71 4.02
N SER A 179 14.59 -2.73 3.43
CA SER A 179 14.57 -1.33 3.87
C SER A 179 13.24 -0.62 3.60
N GLN A 180 12.39 -1.19 2.74
CA GLN A 180 11.04 -0.71 2.46
C GLN A 180 10.06 -1.04 3.60
N ILE A 181 10.42 -1.95 4.50
CA ILE A 181 9.70 -2.12 5.76
C ILE A 181 10.14 -1.03 6.73
N VAL A 182 9.17 -0.22 7.18
CA VAL A 182 9.32 0.69 8.31
C VAL A 182 8.79 -0.01 9.56
N ALA A 183 9.70 -0.50 10.40
CA ALA A 183 9.39 -1.14 11.66
C ALA A 183 9.38 -0.10 12.79
N ILE A 184 8.22 0.07 13.45
CA ILE A 184 8.03 1.02 14.55
C ILE A 184 7.72 0.23 15.82
N ALA A 185 8.60 0.33 16.83
CA ALA A 185 8.41 -0.24 18.14
C ALA A 185 8.17 0.87 19.17
N MET A 186 6.89 1.12 19.49
CA MET A 186 6.51 2.10 20.51
C MET A 186 6.66 1.57 21.94
N GLY A 187 6.73 0.25 22.11
CA GLY A 187 7.09 -0.39 23.37
C GLY A 187 8.57 -0.72 23.47
N SER A 188 8.93 -1.49 24.50
CA SER A 188 10.26 -2.08 24.64
C SER A 188 10.52 -3.12 23.55
N VAL A 189 11.80 -3.32 23.23
CA VAL A 189 12.27 -4.36 22.31
C VAL A 189 13.22 -5.27 23.07
N THR A 190 13.03 -6.58 22.94
CA THR A 190 13.87 -7.59 23.58
C THR A 190 14.21 -8.67 22.56
N ASP A 191 15.51 -8.93 22.37
CA ASP A 191 16.04 -9.97 21.51
C ASP A 191 15.49 -9.98 20.06
N LEU A 192 15.14 -8.81 19.53
CA LEU A 192 14.66 -8.63 18.16
C LEU A 192 15.41 -7.47 17.49
N GLY A 193 16.17 -7.78 16.45
CA GLY A 193 16.86 -6.79 15.61
C GLY A 193 15.99 -6.23 14.49
N ALA A 194 16.36 -5.06 13.99
CA ALA A 194 15.74 -4.47 12.80
C ALA A 194 16.09 -5.20 11.49
N GLY A 195 17.26 -5.86 11.45
CA GLY A 195 17.81 -6.41 10.21
C GLY A 195 18.05 -5.30 9.18
N GLY A 196 17.49 -5.47 7.98
CA GLY A 196 17.53 -4.48 6.90
C GLY A 196 16.40 -3.43 6.95
N ALA A 197 15.46 -3.53 7.89
CA ALA A 197 14.32 -2.62 7.99
C ALA A 197 14.74 -1.19 8.36
N SER A 198 14.00 -0.20 7.85
CA SER A 198 14.01 1.14 8.43
C SER A 198 13.37 1.06 9.82
N PHE A 199 14.09 1.44 10.87
CA PHE A 199 13.65 1.17 12.25
C PHE A 199 13.49 2.43 13.09
N CYS A 200 12.39 2.48 13.84
CA CYS A 200 12.18 3.44 14.90
C CYS A 200 11.76 2.73 16.20
N GLY A 201 12.62 2.78 17.21
CA GLY A 201 12.40 2.20 18.53
C GLY A 201 13.73 1.94 19.25
N PRO A 202 13.70 1.33 20.44
CA PRO A 202 12.53 1.08 21.28
C PRO A 202 11.89 2.37 21.81
N ASN A 203 10.67 2.29 22.37
CA ASN A 203 9.92 3.41 22.95
C ASN A 203 9.70 4.59 21.98
N ALA A 204 9.42 4.28 20.72
CA ALA A 204 9.27 5.24 19.64
C ALA A 204 8.10 6.23 19.87
N THR A 205 8.35 7.49 19.49
CA THR A 205 7.34 8.55 19.34
C THR A 205 7.58 9.30 18.02
N SER A 206 6.64 10.15 17.62
CA SER A 206 6.80 11.02 16.46
C SER A 206 8.01 11.96 16.58
N ALA A 207 8.45 12.27 17.80
CA ALA A 207 9.62 13.11 18.06
C ALA A 207 10.95 12.34 17.91
N THR A 208 10.97 11.03 18.20
CA THR A 208 12.22 10.24 18.13
C THR A 208 12.64 9.93 16.69
N CYS A 209 11.70 9.87 15.75
CA CYS A 209 11.96 9.48 14.36
C CYS A 209 10.98 10.15 13.37
N PRO A 210 10.95 11.49 13.29
CA PRO A 210 9.96 12.22 12.51
C PRO A 210 9.91 11.85 11.02
N SER A 211 11.03 11.40 10.44
CA SER A 211 11.10 10.96 9.04
C SER A 211 10.50 9.58 8.78
N LEU A 212 10.39 8.73 9.81
CA LEU A 212 9.85 7.38 9.72
C LEU A 212 8.43 7.28 10.27
N TRP A 213 8.01 8.23 11.10
CA TRP A 213 6.69 8.24 11.72
C TRP A 213 5.59 8.53 10.68
N PRO A 214 4.61 7.63 10.47
CA PRO A 214 3.52 7.90 9.56
C PRO A 214 2.54 8.93 10.13
N ASN A 215 2.04 9.81 9.27
CA ASN A 215 0.88 10.64 9.59
C ASN A 215 -0.31 9.76 9.98
N GLY A 216 -1.05 10.16 11.01
CA GLY A 216 -2.18 9.39 11.53
C GLY A 216 -1.84 8.39 12.64
N LEU A 217 -0.56 8.10 12.91
CA LEU A 217 -0.16 7.30 14.07
C LEU A 217 -0.10 8.16 15.34
N SER A 218 -0.89 7.79 16.35
CA SER A 218 -0.90 8.43 17.67
C SER A 218 0.39 8.15 18.45
N ASN A 219 0.84 9.13 19.24
CA ASN A 219 1.92 8.93 20.22
C ASN A 219 1.48 8.12 21.45
N ASP A 220 0.17 7.96 21.67
CA ASP A 220 -0.35 7.11 22.75
C ASP A 220 -0.33 5.63 22.32
N PRO A 221 0.51 4.77 22.93
CA PRO A 221 0.55 3.35 22.60
C PRO A 221 -0.77 2.60 22.89
N ASN A 222 -1.65 3.17 23.72
CA ASN A 222 -2.97 2.58 24.01
C ASN A 222 -4.05 2.97 22.99
N SER A 223 -3.77 3.97 22.15
CA SER A 223 -4.68 4.39 21.08
C SER A 223 -4.60 3.40 19.91
N CYS A 224 -5.29 2.27 19.98
CA CYS A 224 -5.33 1.28 18.90
C CYS A 224 -6.22 1.72 17.72
N GLY A 225 -6.01 1.12 16.54
CA GLY A 225 -6.87 1.33 15.37
C GLY A 225 -6.51 2.55 14.53
N ASN A 226 -5.24 2.99 14.55
CA ASN A 226 -4.74 4.05 13.70
C ASN A 226 -4.47 3.62 12.25
N ALA A 227 -4.40 2.31 11.96
CA ALA A 227 -4.09 1.83 10.60
C ALA A 227 -4.96 2.45 9.48
N PRO A 228 -6.31 2.58 9.62
CA PRO A 228 -7.13 3.25 8.61
C PRO A 228 -6.69 4.71 8.37
N THR A 229 -6.50 5.47 9.44
CA THR A 229 -6.04 6.86 9.36
C THR A 229 -4.66 6.97 8.72
N ILE A 230 -3.76 6.03 9.00
CA ILE A 230 -2.44 5.99 8.36
C ILE A 230 -2.58 5.76 6.86
N ILE A 231 -3.39 4.78 6.44
CA ILE A 231 -3.67 4.51 5.02
C ILE A 231 -4.23 5.76 4.34
N ASP A 232 -5.23 6.41 4.93
CA ASP A 232 -5.84 7.63 4.38
C ASP A 232 -4.83 8.77 4.24
N ASN A 233 -3.85 8.87 5.15
CA ASN A 233 -2.80 9.90 5.11
C ASN A 233 -1.59 9.54 4.24
N ILE A 234 -1.41 8.28 3.86
CA ILE A 234 -0.40 7.88 2.85
C ILE A 234 -0.78 8.49 1.49
N ASP A 235 -2.07 8.74 1.27
CA ASP A 235 -2.62 9.50 0.16
C ASP A 235 -2.62 11.01 0.39
N SER A 236 -1.51 11.58 0.91
CA SER A 236 -1.33 13.05 1.04
C SER A 236 -1.35 13.82 -0.31
N PHE A 237 -1.80 13.17 -1.37
CA PHE A 237 -2.05 13.66 -2.70
C PHE A 237 -3.55 13.63 -2.96
N CYS A 238 -4.20 14.79 -2.88
CA CYS A 238 -5.58 14.94 -3.29
C CYS A 238 -5.71 14.61 -4.79
N THR A 239 -6.43 13.54 -5.07
CA THR A 239 -6.89 13.19 -6.41
C THR A 239 -8.40 13.23 -6.40
N LYS A 240 -9.00 13.92 -7.36
CA LYS A 240 -10.45 13.85 -7.57
C LYS A 240 -10.72 12.56 -8.34
N PRO A 241 -11.53 11.62 -7.81
CA PRO A 241 -11.94 10.46 -8.59
C PRO A 241 -12.55 10.90 -9.92
N GLY A 242 -12.29 10.17 -10.99
CA GLY A 242 -12.94 10.45 -12.28
C GLY A 242 -14.46 10.33 -12.12
N ALA A 243 -15.20 11.26 -12.73
CA ALA A 243 -16.66 11.17 -12.79
C ALA A 243 -17.07 9.90 -13.54
N THR A 244 -17.99 9.12 -12.97
CA THR A 244 -18.57 7.94 -13.63
C THR A 244 -19.87 8.33 -14.35
N GLY A 245 -20.19 7.65 -15.45
CA GLY A 245 -21.43 7.88 -16.20
C GLY A 245 -21.24 8.04 -17.70
N THR A 246 -22.32 8.41 -18.39
CA THR A 246 -22.30 8.74 -19.82
C THR A 246 -21.62 10.11 -20.02
N PRO A 247 -20.70 10.25 -20.98
CA PRO A 247 -20.13 11.55 -21.32
C PRO A 247 -21.22 12.58 -21.65
N ASP A 248 -21.14 13.76 -21.04
CA ASP A 248 -22.03 14.89 -21.30
C ASP A 248 -21.44 15.87 -22.34
N GLY A 249 -20.20 15.61 -22.79
CA GLY A 249 -19.55 16.36 -23.85
C GLY A 249 -18.48 15.57 -24.60
N PHE A 250 -18.09 16.12 -25.74
CA PHE A 250 -17.01 15.60 -26.57
C PHE A 250 -15.96 16.66 -26.84
N THR A 251 -14.73 16.20 -27.02
CA THR A 251 -13.56 17.08 -27.20
C THR A 251 -13.66 17.86 -28.50
N LYS A 252 -13.53 19.19 -28.43
CA LYS A 252 -13.70 20.08 -29.59
C LYS A 252 -12.39 20.50 -30.24
N PHE A 253 -11.27 20.32 -29.55
CA PHE A 253 -9.95 20.72 -30.02
C PHE A 253 -8.97 19.56 -29.86
N GLY A 254 -8.16 19.31 -30.88
CA GLY A 254 -7.15 18.28 -30.80
C GLY A 254 -5.96 18.53 -31.70
N ILE A 255 -4.82 17.96 -31.30
CA ILE A 255 -3.55 17.96 -32.03
C ILE A 255 -3.16 16.50 -32.28
N THR A 256 -3.07 16.08 -33.54
CA THR A 256 -2.62 14.73 -33.91
C THR A 256 -1.52 14.81 -34.95
N VAL A 257 -0.50 13.96 -34.79
CA VAL A 257 0.53 13.70 -35.82
C VAL A 257 0.27 12.39 -36.56
N GLN A 258 -0.86 11.74 -36.27
CA GLN A 258 -1.31 10.51 -36.90
C GLN A 258 -2.29 10.81 -38.04
N GLN A 259 -2.61 9.77 -38.83
CA GLN A 259 -3.74 9.85 -39.74
C GLN A 259 -5.02 10.04 -38.91
N LYS A 260 -5.68 11.21 -39.08
CA LYS A 260 -6.93 11.54 -38.39
C LYS A 260 -7.98 10.46 -38.63
N SER A 261 -8.40 9.78 -37.57
CA SER A 261 -9.48 8.80 -37.64
C SER A 261 -10.84 9.49 -37.83
N ASN A 262 -11.84 8.75 -38.31
CA ASN A 262 -13.17 9.29 -38.51
C ASN A 262 -13.75 9.79 -37.18
N ALA A 263 -14.40 10.97 -37.20
CA ALA A 263 -14.95 11.65 -36.04
C ALA A 263 -13.95 12.07 -34.94
N TRP A 264 -12.63 12.02 -35.16
CA TRP A 264 -11.67 12.62 -34.22
C TRP A 264 -11.64 14.15 -34.35
N PRO A 265 -11.45 14.95 -33.27
CA PRO A 265 -11.36 14.56 -31.86
C PRO A 265 -12.72 14.41 -31.16
N GLU A 266 -13.83 14.59 -31.89
CA GLU A 266 -15.20 14.57 -31.37
C GLU A 266 -15.64 13.19 -30.87
N ASN A 267 -14.84 12.15 -31.08
CA ASN A 267 -15.03 10.82 -30.51
C ASN A 267 -14.28 10.61 -29.17
N VAL A 268 -13.51 11.61 -28.71
CA VAL A 268 -12.85 11.60 -27.40
C VAL A 268 -13.80 12.25 -26.38
N PRO A 269 -14.37 11.48 -25.43
CA PRO A 269 -15.32 12.02 -24.46
C PRO A 269 -14.66 12.92 -23.42
N ASN A 270 -15.35 13.99 -23.02
CA ASN A 270 -15.04 14.87 -21.88
C ASN A 270 -13.61 15.48 -21.84
N GLY A 271 -12.89 15.52 -22.95
CA GLY A 271 -11.59 16.18 -23.04
C GLY A 271 -11.70 17.67 -23.37
N PHE A 272 -10.86 18.50 -22.74
CA PHE A 272 -10.68 19.90 -23.17
C PHE A 272 -9.79 19.98 -24.41
N VAL A 273 -8.76 19.13 -24.47
CA VAL A 273 -7.83 18.99 -25.60
C VAL A 273 -7.49 17.51 -25.79
N ALA A 274 -7.58 17.00 -27.02
CA ALA A 274 -7.11 15.66 -27.37
C ALA A 274 -5.74 15.74 -28.05
N MET A 275 -4.74 15.03 -27.55
CA MET A 275 -3.42 14.95 -28.17
C MET A 275 -3.08 13.51 -28.53
N GLU A 276 -2.60 13.27 -29.74
CA GLU A 276 -2.31 11.92 -30.23
C GLU A 276 -0.99 11.88 -31.00
N ALA A 277 -0.11 10.96 -30.58
CA ALA A 277 1.14 10.63 -31.25
C ALA A 277 1.54 9.19 -30.96
N LYS A 278 2.23 8.52 -31.90
CA LYS A 278 2.76 7.16 -31.70
C LYS A 278 4.10 7.16 -30.98
N ASP A 279 4.97 8.08 -31.38
CA ASP A 279 6.40 8.08 -31.05
C ASP A 279 6.94 9.50 -30.78
N LYS A 280 6.06 10.50 -30.66
CA LYS A 280 6.44 11.90 -30.39
C LYS A 280 5.99 12.32 -29.00
N GLY A 281 6.90 12.95 -28.26
CA GLY A 281 6.56 13.59 -26.99
C GLY A 281 5.95 14.98 -27.19
N PHE A 282 5.09 15.39 -26.27
CA PHE A 282 4.65 16.78 -26.15
C PHE A 282 5.69 17.55 -25.33
N VAL A 283 6.31 18.56 -25.93
CA VAL A 283 7.29 19.43 -25.26
C VAL A 283 6.67 20.79 -25.07
N ILE A 284 6.41 21.17 -23.81
CA ILE A 284 5.99 22.53 -23.47
C ILE A 284 7.16 23.48 -23.75
N THR A 285 6.86 24.67 -24.28
CA THR A 285 7.86 25.71 -24.53
C THR A 285 8.70 25.97 -23.28
N ARG A 286 10.02 25.87 -23.43
CA ARG A 286 10.99 26.14 -22.36
C ARG A 286 11.57 27.53 -22.54
N VAL A 287 11.61 28.32 -21.49
CA VAL A 287 12.19 29.67 -21.51
C VAL A 287 13.21 29.81 -20.38
N GLN A 288 14.12 30.78 -20.51
CA GLN A 288 15.11 31.05 -19.47
C GLN A 288 14.43 31.43 -18.15
N HIS A 289 13.56 32.45 -18.18
CA HIS A 289 12.80 32.90 -17.03
C HIS A 289 11.62 33.82 -17.41
N VAL A 290 10.56 33.79 -16.60
CA VAL A 290 9.53 34.84 -16.51
C VAL A 290 9.28 35.20 -15.06
N SER A 291 9.26 36.49 -14.74
CA SER A 291 8.96 36.99 -13.40
C SER A 291 7.49 36.72 -13.03
N GLN A 292 7.17 36.61 -11.73
CA GLN A 292 5.79 36.38 -11.26
C GLN A 292 4.83 37.46 -11.80
N THR A 293 5.18 38.73 -11.65
CA THR A 293 4.50 39.82 -12.35
C THR A 293 5.31 40.13 -13.62
N PRO A 294 4.72 40.08 -14.82
CA PRO A 294 5.46 40.29 -16.07
C PRO A 294 6.21 41.64 -16.08
N GLN A 295 7.49 41.63 -16.44
CA GLN A 295 8.34 42.83 -16.53
C GLN A 295 9.11 42.90 -17.86
N PRO A 296 9.53 44.10 -18.30
CA PRO A 296 10.49 44.25 -19.39
C PRO A 296 11.76 43.45 -19.12
N GLY A 297 12.13 42.55 -20.04
CA GLY A 297 13.30 41.67 -19.91
C GLY A 297 12.96 40.20 -19.61
N ASP A 298 11.71 39.90 -19.24
CA ASP A 298 11.23 38.52 -19.19
C ASP A 298 11.23 37.86 -20.58
N ALA A 299 11.41 36.55 -20.63
CA ALA A 299 11.38 35.80 -21.89
C ALA A 299 10.04 35.94 -22.64
N ILE A 300 8.96 36.27 -21.92
CA ILE A 300 7.62 36.53 -22.48
C ILE A 300 7.15 37.91 -22.01
N ALA A 301 7.35 38.93 -22.84
CA ALA A 301 7.01 40.32 -22.51
C ALA A 301 5.49 40.59 -22.47
N ASN A 302 4.68 39.85 -23.24
CA ASN A 302 3.23 40.07 -23.37
C ASN A 302 2.46 38.74 -23.21
N PRO A 303 2.40 38.17 -21.99
CA PRO A 303 1.71 36.91 -21.77
C PRO A 303 0.19 37.03 -21.98
N LYS A 304 -0.46 35.92 -22.28
CA LYS A 304 -1.92 35.80 -22.40
C LYS A 304 -2.41 34.77 -21.39
N GLU A 305 -3.60 35.02 -20.83
CA GLU A 305 -4.23 34.10 -19.89
C GLU A 305 -4.30 32.68 -20.48
N GLY A 306 -3.97 31.70 -19.65
CA GLY A 306 -3.94 30.29 -20.05
C GLY A 306 -2.62 29.84 -20.68
N MET A 307 -1.64 30.73 -20.90
CA MET A 307 -0.32 30.32 -21.37
C MET A 307 0.41 29.43 -20.37
N LEU A 308 1.02 28.36 -20.88
CA LEU A 308 1.85 27.40 -20.14
C LEU A 308 3.27 27.38 -20.68
N LEU A 309 4.25 27.41 -19.79
CA LEU A 309 5.67 27.27 -20.14
C LEU A 309 6.44 26.50 -19.07
N TYR A 310 7.64 26.02 -19.39
CA TYR A 310 8.60 25.54 -18.40
C TYR A 310 9.68 26.60 -18.19
N ASP A 311 9.77 27.12 -16.97
CA ASP A 311 10.77 28.10 -16.57
C ASP A 311 12.04 27.37 -16.12
N MET A 312 13.16 27.62 -16.80
CA MET A 312 14.41 26.91 -16.53
C MET A 312 15.11 27.41 -15.26
N GLN A 313 14.93 28.68 -14.92
CA GLN A 313 15.50 29.26 -13.71
C GLN A 313 14.76 28.74 -12.47
N ASP A 314 13.42 28.77 -12.50
CA ASP A 314 12.58 28.34 -11.37
C ASP A 314 12.29 26.83 -11.36
N LYS A 315 12.66 26.12 -12.43
CA LYS A 315 12.56 24.66 -12.59
C LYS A 315 11.13 24.13 -12.40
N CYS A 316 10.14 24.88 -12.87
CA CYS A 316 8.72 24.52 -12.75
C CYS A 316 7.95 24.81 -14.05
N VAL A 317 6.81 24.14 -14.24
CA VAL A 317 5.82 24.55 -15.24
C VAL A 317 5.05 25.74 -14.67
N LYS A 318 5.00 26.86 -15.38
CA LYS A 318 4.24 28.05 -15.00
C LYS A 318 3.00 28.22 -15.86
N LEU A 319 1.91 28.66 -15.22
CA LEU A 319 0.66 29.10 -15.85
C LEU A 319 0.52 30.62 -15.64
N TYR A 320 0.19 31.36 -16.71
CA TYR A 320 -0.24 32.75 -16.58
C TYR A 320 -1.76 32.81 -16.40
N ASN A 321 -2.22 33.34 -15.28
CA ASN A 321 -3.65 33.41 -14.93
C ASN A 321 -4.35 34.70 -15.44
N GLY A 322 -3.68 35.47 -16.30
CA GLY A 322 -4.17 36.77 -16.77
C GLY A 322 -3.58 37.97 -16.02
N THR A 323 -2.95 37.76 -14.85
CA THR A 323 -2.25 38.81 -14.10
C THR A 323 -0.82 38.42 -13.75
N GLU A 324 -0.60 37.20 -13.29
CA GLU A 324 0.68 36.70 -12.80
C GLU A 324 1.03 35.32 -13.36
N TRP A 325 2.33 35.05 -13.48
CA TRP A 325 2.89 33.72 -13.68
C TRP A 325 3.05 33.02 -12.34
N LYS A 326 2.51 31.81 -12.22
CA LYS A 326 2.69 30.95 -11.03
C LYS A 326 3.14 29.56 -11.43
N CYS A 327 4.02 28.96 -10.63
CA CYS A 327 4.29 27.54 -10.76
C CYS A 327 2.99 26.76 -10.55
N VAL A 328 2.72 25.80 -11.42
CA VAL A 328 1.59 24.89 -11.27
C VAL A 328 1.90 23.98 -10.11
N GLU A 329 1.18 24.19 -9.02
CA GLU A 329 1.26 23.39 -7.81
C GLU A 329 -0.01 22.58 -7.65
N ARG A 330 0.15 21.30 -7.29
CA ARG A 330 -1.00 20.47 -6.93
C ARG A 330 -1.55 20.95 -5.59
N SER A 331 -2.84 21.25 -5.57
CA SER A 331 -3.56 21.73 -4.38
C SER A 331 -4.87 20.96 -4.19
N CYS A 332 -5.39 20.97 -2.97
CA CYS A 332 -6.63 20.28 -2.57
C CYS A 332 -7.78 21.29 -2.55
N ASN A 333 -8.22 21.73 -3.73
CA ASN A 333 -9.18 22.84 -3.86
C ASN A 333 -10.62 22.38 -4.12
N ASP A 334 -10.96 21.13 -3.77
CA ASP A 334 -12.30 20.55 -3.89
C ASP A 334 -12.77 20.00 -2.54
#